data_AF-X0U618-F1
#
_entry.id   AF-X0U618-F1
#
_cell.length_a   1.000
_cell.length_b   1.000
_cell.length_c   1.000
_cell.angle_alpha   90.00
_cell.angle_beta   90.00
_cell.angle_gamma   90.00
#
_symmetry.space_group_name_H-M   'P 1'
#
loop_
_entity.id
_entity.type
_entity.pdbx_description
1 polymer ?
#
loop_
_entity_poly.entity_id
_entity_poly.type
_entity_poly.pdbx_seq_one_letter_code
_entity_poly.pdbx_strand_id
1 'polypeptide(L)' 'MNNAIRSRAPVRLDLAGGWTDVPPFSKELGGAVVNVAVNLYTYTSLTPRPDKRFHITSADYGISLEIASFEELAYDGHL' A
#
# COMPACT_ATOMS: atom_id res chain seq x y z
N MET A 1 11.91 -16.60 -19.18
CA MET A 1 11.46 -15.20 -19.27
C MET A 1 11.11 -14.74 -17.87
N ASN A 2 11.69 -13.64 -17.38
CA ASN A 2 11.33 -13.08 -16.08
C ASN A 2 9.95 -12.42 -16.20
N ASN A 3 8.90 -13.12 -15.76
CA ASN A 3 7.51 -12.67 -15.86
C ASN A 3 7.12 -11.73 -14.71
N ALA A 4 8.04 -10.84 -14.32
CA ALA A 4 7.84 -9.92 -13.21
C ALA A 4 6.98 -8.74 -13.65
N ILE A 5 5.87 -8.51 -12.95
CA ILE A 5 5.02 -7.34 -13.09
C ILE A 5 5.54 -6.28 -12.13
N ARG A 6 5.73 -5.06 -12.62
CA ARG A 6 6.20 -3.93 -11.80
C ARG A 6 5.21 -2.79 -11.90
N SER A 7 4.95 -2.14 -10.79
CA SER A 7 4.16 -0.91 -10.74
C SER A 7 4.78 0.09 -9.76
N ARG A 8 4.37 1.34 -9.92
CA ARG A 8 4.71 2.43 -9.01
C ARG A 8 3.52 3.36 -8.85
N ALA A 9 3.40 3.97 -7.68
CA ALA A 9 2.39 4.99 -7.40
C ALA A 9 3.09 6.27 -6.91
N PRO A 10 2.68 7.46 -7.38
CA PRO A 10 3.26 8.71 -6.89
C PRO A 10 2.79 9.03 -5.48
N VAL A 11 3.66 9.66 -4.70
CA VAL A 11 3.33 10.30 -3.42
C VAL A 11 2.53 11.57 -3.69
N ARG A 12 1.69 11.98 -2.75
CA ARG A 12 0.90 13.22 -2.82
C ARG A 12 1.32 14.24 -1.76
N LEU A 13 1.10 15.52 -2.08
CA LEU A 13 1.12 16.63 -1.15
C LEU A 13 -0.27 17.27 -1.09
N ASP A 14 -0.77 17.53 0.11
CA ASP A 14 -2.05 18.19 0.31
C ASP A 14 -1.85 19.71 0.31
N LEU A 15 -2.57 20.40 -0.58
CA LEU A 15 -2.51 21.86 -0.73
C LEU A 15 -3.56 22.55 0.15
N ALA A 16 -4.74 21.96 0.26
CA ALA A 16 -5.84 22.47 1.08
C ALA A 16 -6.82 21.35 1.46
N GLY A 17 -7.58 21.57 2.53
CA GLY A 17 -8.63 20.65 2.99
C GLY A 17 -8.11 19.38 3.67
N GLY A 18 -6.83 19.35 4.06
CA GLY A 18 -6.25 18.23 4.81
C GLY A 18 -7.09 17.91 6.06
N TRP A 19 -7.19 16.62 6.40
CA TRP A 19 -8.03 16.05 7.45
C TRP A 19 -9.54 16.05 7.20
N THR A 20 -10.06 16.77 6.20
CA THR A 20 -11.51 16.75 5.93
C THR A 20 -12.00 15.40 5.40
N ASP A 21 -11.10 14.55 4.89
CA ASP A 21 -11.36 13.18 4.44
C ASP A 21 -11.32 12.14 5.57
N VAL A 22 -11.01 12.54 6.81
CA VAL A 22 -10.91 11.64 7.97
C VAL A 22 -12.19 11.65 8.82
N PRO A 23 -12.72 10.50 9.25
CA PRO A 23 -13.81 10.44 10.22
C PRO A 23 -13.41 11.06 11.58
N PRO A 24 -14.35 11.70 12.33
CA PRO A 24 -15.79 11.76 12.08
C PRO A 24 -16.21 12.78 11.02
N PHE A 25 -15.38 13.79 10.76
CA PHE A 25 -15.72 14.91 9.87
C PHE A 25 -16.21 14.44 8.50
N SER A 26 -15.44 13.57 7.83
CA SER A 26 -15.80 13.10 6.48
C SER A 26 -17.10 12.29 6.44
N LYS A 27 -17.48 11.64 7.54
CA LYS A 27 -18.73 10.89 7.65
C LYS A 27 -19.93 11.79 7.90
N GLU A 28 -19.76 12.84 8.68
CA GLU A 28 -20.86 13.70 9.13
C GLU A 28 -21.13 14.86 8.16
N LEU A 29 -20.08 15.43 7.58
CA LEU A 29 -20.14 16.67 6.78
C LEU A 29 -19.69 16.47 5.33
N GLY A 30 -19.13 15.31 5.00
CA GLY A 30 -18.38 15.11 3.77
C GLY A 30 -16.99 15.75 3.83
N GLY A 31 -16.12 15.38 2.89
CA GLY A 31 -14.72 15.81 2.87
C GLY A 31 -14.22 16.04 1.47
N ALA A 32 -13.34 17.02 1.29
CA ALA A 32 -12.66 17.28 0.02
C ALA A 32 -11.26 17.81 0.27
N VAL A 33 -10.27 17.15 -0.33
CA VAL A 33 -8.86 17.55 -0.27
C VAL A 33 -8.42 17.96 -1.66
N VAL A 34 -7.79 19.14 -1.76
CA VAL A 34 -7.06 19.52 -2.97
C VAL A 34 -5.62 19.08 -2.78
N ASN A 35 -5.16 18.14 -3.60
CA ASN A 35 -3.80 17.59 -3.51
C ASN A 35 -3.14 17.49 -4.90
N VAL A 36 -1.83 17.22 -4.90
CA VAL A 36 -1.03 17.05 -6.10
C VAL A 36 -0.10 15.85 -5.95
N ALA A 37 -0.04 15.01 -6.98
CA ALA A 37 0.96 13.96 -7.08
C ALA A 37 2.32 14.57 -7.44
N VAL A 38 3.38 14.17 -6.73
CA VAL A 38 4.75 14.63 -6.97
C VAL A 38 5.59 13.52 -7.59
N ASN A 39 6.75 13.88 -8.16
CA ASN A 39 7.69 12.96 -8.80
C ASN A 39 8.51 12.11 -7.79
N LEU A 40 7.89 11.71 -6.69
CA LEU A 40 8.38 10.77 -5.70
C LEU A 40 7.44 9.55 -5.70
N TYR A 41 7.95 8.33 -5.61
CA TYR A 41 7.16 7.13 -5.86
C TYR A 41 7.39 6.04 -4.83
N THR A 42 6.33 5.26 -4.56
CA THR A 42 6.43 3.92 -3.97
C THR A 42 6.46 2.88 -5.09
N TYR A 43 7.09 1.74 -4.85
CA TYR A 43 7.32 0.71 -5.86
C TYR A 43 6.86 -0.65 -5.36
N THR A 44 6.36 -1.47 -6.27
CA THR A 44 6.10 -2.88 -6.00
C THR A 44 6.49 -3.74 -7.20
N SER A 45 6.87 -4.98 -6.93
CA SER A 45 7.20 -6.00 -7.92
C SER A 45 6.52 -7.30 -7.54
N LEU A 46 5.78 -7.88 -8.48
CA LEU A 46 5.09 -9.15 -8.32
C LEU A 46 5.69 -10.15 -9.31
N THR A 47 6.14 -11.29 -8.80
CA THR A 47 6.60 -12.41 -9.64
C THR A 47 5.68 -13.59 -9.38
N PRO A 48 4.86 -14.02 -10.37
CA PRO A 48 4.12 -15.26 -10.27
C PRO A 48 5.09 -16.43 -10.09
N ARG A 49 4.82 -17.27 -9.11
CA ARG A 49 5.61 -18.45 -8.80
C ARG A 49 4.72 -19.71 -8.91
N PRO A 50 5.31 -20.87 -9.20
CA PRO A 50 4.56 -22.12 -9.31
C PRO A 50 4.20 -22.73 -7.95
N ASP A 51 4.76 -22.24 -6.85
CA ASP A 51 4.40 -22.68 -5.50
C ASP A 51 3.06 -22.06 -5.06
N LYS A 52 2.29 -22.83 -4.30
CA LYS A 52 1.00 -22.37 -3.75
C LYS A 52 1.20 -21.53 -2.48
N ARG A 53 2.27 -20.73 -2.43
CA ARG A 53 2.66 -19.91 -1.27
C ARG A 53 2.85 -18.47 -1.69
N PHE A 54 2.50 -17.55 -0.81
CA PHE A 54 2.73 -16.12 -1.00
C PHE A 54 4.00 -15.72 -0.26
N HIS A 55 4.86 -14.97 -0.95
CA HIS A 55 6.04 -14.36 -0.37
C HIS A 55 5.84 -12.84 -0.44
N ILE A 56 5.75 -12.21 0.71
CA ILE A 56 5.54 -10.77 0.84
C ILE A 56 6.79 -10.19 1.48
N THR A 57 7.38 -9.18 0.84
CA THR A 57 8.56 -8.50 1.35
C THR A 57 8.30 -6.99 1.37
N SER A 58 8.51 -6.37 2.52
CA SER A 58 8.65 -4.93 2.64
C SER A 58 10.14 -4.58 2.57
N ALA A 59 10.52 -3.82 1.55
CA ALA A 59 11.91 -3.42 1.35
C ALA A 59 12.35 -2.31 2.32
N ASP A 60 11.42 -1.46 2.73
CA ASP A 60 11.63 -0.32 3.61
C ASP A 60 11.72 -0.71 5.09
N TYR A 61 10.91 -1.68 5.54
CA TYR A 61 11.01 -2.23 6.90
C TYR A 61 11.98 -3.42 6.99
N GLY A 62 12.42 -3.97 5.86
CA GLY A 62 13.30 -5.14 5.82
C GLY A 62 12.61 -6.43 6.31
N ILE A 63 11.28 -6.48 6.27
CA ILE A 63 10.46 -7.60 6.76
C ILE A 63 10.10 -8.50 5.59
N SER A 64 10.11 -9.81 5.81
CA SER A 64 9.62 -10.81 4.85
C SER A 64 8.75 -11.83 5.55
N LEU A 65 7.67 -12.20 4.86
CA LEU A 65 6.68 -13.15 5.32
C LEU A 65 6.42 -14.18 4.22
N GLU A 66 6.24 -15.43 4.65
CA GLU A 66 5.78 -16.51 3.78
C GLU A 66 4.54 -17.16 4.39
N ILE A 67 3.46 -17.19 3.62
CA ILE A 67 2.15 -17.73 4.04
C ILE A 67 1.62 -18.68 2.98
N ALA A 68 0.83 -19.68 3.38
CA ALA A 68 0.12 -20.54 2.43
C ALA A 68 -1.26 -19.98 2.06
N SER A 69 -1.88 -19.18 2.94
CA SER A 69 -3.15 -18.51 2.67
C SER A 69 -3.24 -17.12 3.32
N PHE A 70 -4.14 -16.26 2.82
CA PHE A 70 -4.32 -14.90 3.35
C PHE A 70 -4.95 -14.88 4.75
N GLU A 71 -5.62 -15.95 5.17
CA GLU A 71 -6.14 -16.12 6.52
C GLU A 71 -5.03 -16.17 7.58
N GLU A 72 -3.79 -16.46 7.19
CA GLU A 72 -2.61 -16.42 8.06
C GLU A 72 -2.14 -14.97 8.35
N LEU A 73 -2.59 -13.97 7.59
CA LEU A 73 -2.33 -12.54 7.85
C LEU A 73 -3.23 -12.00 8.97
N ALA A 74 -3.12 -12.59 10.16
CA ALA A 74 -3.75 -12.02 11.35
C ALA A 74 -3.03 -10.72 11.75
N TYR A 75 -3.79 -9.68 12.08
CA TYR A 75 -3.22 -8.44 12.61
C TYR A 75 -2.62 -8.71 14.00
N ASP A 76 -1.29 -8.61 14.10
CA ASP A 76 -0.50 -8.83 15.30
C ASP A 76 0.13 -7.54 15.86
N GLY A 77 -0.11 -6.40 15.21
CA GLY A 77 0.50 -5.11 15.54
C GLY A 77 1.95 -4.93 15.07
N HIS A 78 2.48 -5.89 14.31
CA HIS A 78 3.85 -5.88 13.78
C HIS A 78 3.93 -5.92 12.23
N LEU A 79 2.78 -5.76 11.56
CA LEU A 79 2.65 -5.57 10.12
C LEU A 79 2.90 -4.11 9.70
#